data_AF-A0A7K1T994-F1
#
_entry.id   AF-A0A7K1T994-F1
#
_cell.length_a   1.000
_cell.length_b   1.000
_cell.length_c   1.000
_cell.angle_alpha   90.00
_cell.angle_beta   90.00
_cell.angle_gamma   90.00
#
_symmetry.space_group_name_H-M   'P 1'
#
loop_
_entity.id
_entity.type
_entity.pdbx_description
1 polymer ?
#
loop_
_entity_poly.entity_id
_entity_poly.type
_entity_poly.pdbx_seq_one_letter_code
_entity_poly.pdbx_strand_id
1 'polypeptide(L)'
;METLCSHLTALDVAHLKHDTRHVCPECVALGDTWVHLRICQQCGHVGCCDDSKNKHATKHFHATQHPVITSAQPGEHWAWCYLDQDMASY
;
A
#
# COMPACT_ATOMS: atom_id res chain seq x y z
N MET A 1 -25.10 2.80 -5.95
CA MET A 1 -24.27 1.86 -5.15
C MET A 1 -22.95 1.81 -5.87
N GLU A 2 -21.92 2.43 -5.29
CA GLU A 2 -20.57 2.36 -5.84
C GLU A 2 -20.10 0.92 -5.68
N THR A 3 -20.10 0.20 -6.79
CA THR A 3 -19.54 -1.14 -6.87
C THR A 3 -18.03 -0.98 -6.76
N LEU A 4 -17.48 -1.46 -5.64
CA LEU A 4 -16.04 -1.60 -5.45
C LEU A 4 -15.38 -2.17 -6.70
N CYS A 5 -14.20 -1.69 -7.05
CA CYS A 5 -13.50 -2.21 -8.21
C CYS A 5 -13.20 -3.72 -8.07
N SER A 6 -13.03 -4.40 -9.20
CA SER A 6 -12.76 -5.84 -9.23
C SER A 6 -11.50 -6.23 -8.45
N HIS A 7 -10.49 -5.34 -8.42
CA HIS A 7 -9.25 -5.55 -7.69
C HIS A 7 -9.44 -5.58 -6.17
N LEU A 8 -10.28 -4.68 -5.64
CA LEU A 8 -10.60 -4.62 -4.21
C LEU A 8 -11.57 -5.73 -3.82
N THR A 9 -12.52 -6.06 -4.69
CA THR A 9 -13.48 -7.15 -4.47
C THR A 9 -12.79 -8.53 -4.45
N ALA A 10 -11.73 -8.69 -5.24
CA ALA A 10 -10.93 -9.92 -5.28
C ALA A 10 -9.92 -10.04 -4.13
N LEU A 11 -9.84 -9.05 -3.24
CA LEU A 11 -8.89 -9.04 -2.13
C LEU A 11 -9.30 -10.06 -1.07
N ASP A 12 -8.41 -11.00 -0.76
CA ASP A 12 -8.61 -11.92 0.36
C ASP A 12 -8.20 -11.25 1.66
N VAL A 13 -9.20 -10.68 2.35
CA VAL A 13 -9.03 -9.96 3.61
C VAL A 13 -8.45 -10.87 4.72
N ALA A 14 -8.69 -12.18 4.66
CA ALA A 14 -8.18 -13.11 5.66
C ALA A 14 -6.67 -13.38 5.52
N HIS A 15 -6.09 -13.13 4.34
CA HIS A 15 -4.69 -13.43 4.02
C HIS A 15 -3.92 -12.20 3.53
N LEU A 16 -4.26 -11.02 4.05
CA LEU A 16 -3.53 -9.81 3.72
C LEU A 16 -2.07 -9.92 4.13
N LYS A 17 -1.22 -9.35 3.28
CA LYS A 17 0.18 -9.13 3.58
C LYS A 17 0.26 -8.02 4.61
N HIS A 18 0.96 -8.28 5.70
CA HIS A 18 1.20 -7.32 6.76
C HIS A 18 2.68 -6.98 6.81
N ASP A 19 2.98 -5.71 7.07
CA ASP A 19 4.35 -5.30 7.35
C ASP A 19 4.74 -5.73 8.77
N THR A 20 5.81 -6.50 8.88
CA THR A 20 6.36 -6.90 10.18
C THR A 20 7.51 -6.01 10.61
N ARG A 21 8.12 -5.27 9.67
CA ARG A 21 9.35 -4.51 9.93
C ARG A 21 9.06 -3.05 10.26
N HIS A 22 7.90 -2.53 9.87
CA HIS A 22 7.50 -1.14 10.09
C HIS A 22 8.51 -0.15 9.49
N VAL A 23 9.08 -0.51 8.32
CA VAL A 23 10.07 0.31 7.63
C VAL A 23 9.84 0.34 6.12
N CYS A 24 10.17 1.47 5.50
CA CYS A 24 10.36 1.57 4.04
C CYS A 24 11.83 1.27 3.71
N PRO A 25 12.15 0.13 3.07
CA PRO A 25 13.53 -0.28 2.79
C PRO A 25 14.33 0.78 2.03
N GLU A 26 13.70 1.50 1.10
CA GLU A 26 14.35 2.52 0.29
C GLU A 26 14.62 3.80 1.07
N CYS A 27 13.71 4.22 1.97
CA CYS A 27 14.01 5.33 2.86
C CYS A 27 15.16 4.99 3.80
N VAL A 28 15.20 3.76 4.34
CA VAL A 28 16.31 3.29 5.18
C VAL A 28 17.63 3.30 4.40
N ALA A 29 17.63 2.82 3.16
CA ALA A 29 18.83 2.84 2.30
C ALA A 29 19.33 4.27 2.01
N LEU A 30 18.43 5.25 1.96
CA LEU A 30 18.75 6.67 1.77
C LEU A 30 19.10 7.41 3.08
N GLY A 31 18.88 6.79 4.25
CA GLY A 31 18.96 7.48 5.55
C GLY A 31 17.87 8.53 5.75
N ASP A 32 16.75 8.41 5.04
CA ASP A 32 15.60 9.33 5.08
C ASP A 32 14.48 8.76 5.98
N THR A 33 13.54 9.63 6.36
CA THR A 33 12.35 9.26 7.14
C THR A 33 11.08 9.17 6.27
N TRP A 34 9.99 8.70 6.87
CA TRP A 34 8.67 8.59 6.25
C TRP A 34 7.57 8.98 7.24
N VAL A 35 6.37 9.24 6.74
CA VAL A 35 5.20 9.59 7.54
C VAL A 35 4.35 8.34 7.80
N HIS A 36 3.78 7.76 6.75
CA HIS A 36 3.00 6.51 6.81
C HIS A 36 3.56 5.47 5.83
N LEU A 37 3.28 4.20 6.12
CA LEU A 37 3.69 3.07 5.31
C LEU A 37 2.49 2.44 4.62
N ARG A 38 2.73 1.93 3.41
CA ARG A 38 1.77 1.19 2.58
C ARG A 38 2.42 -0.12 2.17
N ILE A 39 1.64 -1.19 2.17
CA ILE A 39 2.11 -2.51 1.73
C ILE A 39 1.32 -2.95 0.48
N CYS A 40 2.05 -3.41 -0.52
CA CYS A 40 1.48 -3.97 -1.73
C CYS A 40 0.91 -5.36 -1.46
N GLN A 41 -0.37 -5.58 -1.78
CA GLN A 41 -1.02 -6.86 -1.52
C GLN A 41 -0.69 -7.96 -2.54
N GLN A 42 -0.11 -7.60 -3.68
CA GLN A 42 0.37 -8.61 -4.64
C GLN A 42 1.75 -9.17 -4.28
N CYS A 43 2.72 -8.32 -3.91
CA CYS A 43 4.10 -8.76 -3.65
C CYS A 43 4.60 -8.59 -2.21
N GLY A 44 3.88 -7.87 -1.36
CA GLY A 44 4.27 -7.60 0.03
C GLY A 44 5.33 -6.51 0.19
N HIS A 45 5.65 -5.78 -0.87
CA HIS A 45 6.59 -4.66 -0.81
C HIS A 45 6.01 -3.52 0.05
N VAL A 46 6.83 -2.94 0.93
CA VAL A 46 6.45 -1.86 1.85
C VAL A 46 7.10 -0.56 1.40
N GLY A 47 6.27 0.42 1.03
CA GLY A 47 6.71 1.74 0.59
C GLY A 47 6.15 2.86 1.48
N CYS A 48 6.85 3.99 1.54
CA CYS A 48 6.33 5.20 2.17
C CYS A 48 5.21 5.84 1.31
N CYS A 49 4.23 6.43 1.98
CA CYS A 49 3.05 7.04 1.36
C CYS A 49 3.39 8.30 0.53
N ASP A 50 2.39 8.82 -0.19
CA ASP A 50 2.51 10.03 -1.00
C ASP A 50 2.78 11.32 -0.23
N ASP A 51 2.40 11.38 1.06
CA ASP A 51 2.76 12.48 1.96
C ASP A 51 4.23 12.41 2.43
N SER A 52 4.88 11.26 2.25
CA SER A 52 6.31 11.14 2.52
C SER A 52 7.11 11.74 1.37
N LYS A 53 8.22 12.40 1.69
CA LYS A 53 9.14 13.03 0.72
C LYS A 53 9.43 12.15 -0.51
N ASN A 54 9.61 10.85 -0.31
CA ASN A 54 10.10 9.94 -1.35
C ASN A 54 9.02 9.20 -2.14
N LYS A 55 7.79 9.09 -1.64
CA LYS A 55 6.62 8.47 -2.31
C LYS A 55 6.89 7.07 -2.88
N HIS A 56 7.56 6.20 -2.11
CA HIS A 56 7.99 4.88 -2.60
C HIS A 56 6.83 3.95 -2.96
N ALA A 57 5.68 4.03 -2.26
CA ALA A 57 4.50 3.23 -2.61
C ALA A 57 4.02 3.51 -4.05
N THR A 58 3.93 4.77 -4.43
CA THR A 58 3.50 5.20 -5.77
C THR A 58 4.55 4.92 -6.83
N LYS A 59 5.84 5.13 -6.51
CA LYS A 59 6.94 4.72 -7.42
C LYS A 59 6.93 3.21 -7.68
N HIS A 60 6.69 2.41 -6.63
CA HIS A 60 6.54 0.96 -6.73
C HIS A 60 5.37 0.58 -7.64
N PHE A 61 4.21 1.23 -7.49
CA PHE A 61 3.10 1.05 -8.42
C PHE A 61 3.50 1.38 -9.87
N HIS A 62 4.12 2.53 -10.12
CA HIS A 62 4.54 2.87 -11.48
C HIS A 62 5.51 1.86 -12.10
N ALA A 63 6.42 1.29 -11.29
CA ALA A 63 7.41 0.33 -11.75
C ALA A 63 6.84 -1.08 -11.97
N THR A 64 5.91 -1.53 -11.14
CA THR A 64 5.42 -2.92 -11.12
C THR A 64 4.00 -3.08 -11.65
N GLN A 65 3.25 -1.99 -11.74
CA GLN A 65 1.82 -1.96 -12.04
C GLN A 65 0.98 -2.77 -11.05
N HIS A 66 1.45 -2.91 -9.80
CA HIS A 66 0.67 -3.57 -8.76
C HIS A 66 -0.44 -2.66 -8.22
N PRO A 67 -1.73 -2.91 -8.52
CA PRO A 67 -2.75 -1.90 -8.36
C PRO A 67 -3.21 -1.73 -6.92
N VAL A 68 -3.10 -2.76 -6.07
CA VAL A 68 -3.67 -2.72 -4.71
C VAL A 68 -2.60 -2.61 -3.62
N ILE A 69 -2.78 -1.62 -2.76
CA ILE A 69 -2.04 -1.42 -1.51
C ILE A 69 -2.99 -1.40 -0.32
N THR A 70 -2.49 -1.68 0.87
CA THR A 70 -3.20 -1.44 2.13
C THR A 70 -2.36 -0.57 3.05
N SER A 71 -3.01 -0.01 4.07
CA SER A 71 -2.25 0.61 5.16
C SER A 71 -1.44 -0.43 5.93
N ALA A 72 -0.22 -0.07 6.27
CA ALA A 72 0.63 -0.80 7.21
C ALA A 72 0.67 -0.13 8.60
N GLN A 73 -0.27 0.78 8.87
CA GLN A 73 -0.39 1.44 10.16
C GLN A 73 -1.21 0.60 11.14
N PRO A 74 -0.80 0.52 12.42
CA PRO A 74 -1.62 -0.10 13.46
C PRO A 74 -2.98 0.60 13.57
N GLY A 75 -4.07 -0.17 13.44
CA GLY A 75 -5.45 0.32 13.58
C GLY A 75 -6.08 0.89 12.31
N GLU A 76 -5.35 0.96 11.19
CA GLU A 76 -5.92 1.34 9.90
C GLU A 76 -6.23 0.09 9.05
N HIS A 77 -7.51 -0.13 8.75
CA HIS A 77 -7.97 -1.26 7.94
C HIS A 77 -8.64 -0.77 6.66
N TRP A 78 -7.80 -0.45 5.69
CA TRP A 78 -8.25 -0.04 4.36
C TRP A 78 -7.29 -0.49 3.27
N ALA A 79 -7.84 -0.67 2.08
CA ALA A 79 -7.20 -1.00 0.84
C ALA A 79 -7.48 0.09 -0.20
N TRP A 80 -6.52 0.38 -1.06
CA TRP A 80 -6.61 1.36 -2.12
C TRP A 80 -6.18 0.75 -3.45
N CYS A 81 -6.95 1.02 -4.51
CA CYS A 81 -6.61 0.66 -5.87
C CYS A 81 -6.09 1.88 -6.63
N TYR A 82 -4.83 1.85 -7.08
CA TYR A 82 -4.26 2.92 -7.89
C TYR A 82 -4.88 3.06 -9.29
N LEU A 83 -5.37 1.96 -9.88
CA LEU A 83 -5.95 1.98 -11.22
C LEU A 83 -7.34 2.61 -11.25
N ASP A 84 -8.20 2.17 -10.32
CA ASP A 84 -9.59 2.61 -10.25
C ASP A 84 -9.76 3.84 -9.34
N GLN A 85 -8.70 4.24 -8.63
CA GLN A 85 -8.71 5.31 -7.62
C GLN A 85 -9.82 5.12 -6.58
N ASP A 86 -10.02 3.86 -6.20
CA ASP A 86 -11.09 3.41 -5.33
C ASP A 86 -10.52 2.91 -3.99
N MET A 87 -11.34 2.97 -2.94
CA MET A 87 -10.96 2.63 -1.57
C MET A 87 -11.98 1.68 -0.93
N ALA A 88 -11.47 0.64 -0.28
CA ALA A 88 -12.26 -0.29 0.52
C ALA A 88 -11.78 -0.30 1.97
N SER A 89 -12.67 -0.14 2.94
CA SER A 89 -12.40 -0.50 4.33
C SER A 89 -12.78 -1.97 4.58
N TYR A 90 -12.05 -2.63 5.48
CA TYR A 90 -12.28 -4.04 5.82
C TYR A 90 -12.13 -4.31 7.31
#